data_AF-A0AAU4QL44-F1
#
_entry.id   AF-A0AAU4QL44-F1
#
_cell.length_a   1.000
_cell.length_b   1.000
_cell.length_c   1.000
_cell.angle_alpha   90.00
_cell.angle_beta   90.00
_cell.angle_gamma   90.00
#
_symmetry.space_group_name_H-M   'P 1'
#
loop_
_entity.id
_entity.type
_entity.pdbx_description
1 polymer ?
#
loop_
_entity_poly.entity_id
_entity_poly.type
_entity_poly.pdbx_seq_one_letter_code
_entity_poly.pdbx_strand_id
1 'polypeptide(L)'
;MPLKTYGVLIGRAVDARREGADDTPHYQIHLTDDHGTQYRAAVNVLSQQQPSELLYFVGEDFRHPITARLEGLESGWTTLPPGPGGPNLDFVRGNLFDPSLMRKLPPDLEGPDNDLADLLDHSVRRAVADEAARVYLFGERWGPEAKVRDKVFGFLPGNGVHDIHMNQGNSRRFRDDDGVWQDGGLLIHFPAQSRWVGIFLAFQSQSWKTDDVTGHAIEDVDGSRPVPGTRPVRVVAALVNPHGPAPEAETVTLLNASPAPVDLTGWHLQDRLGRLSAVPPGPLAAGACLTVPLSGGAQLGNHGGEISLLDAERLKVDGVSYTADQAGQEGWSVVFSPR
;
A
#
# COMPACT_ATOMS: atom_id res chain seq x y z
N MET A 1 16.39 -8.75 9.83
CA MET A 1 15.25 -8.86 10.76
C MET A 1 14.20 -7.83 10.38
N PRO A 2 12.91 -8.20 10.37
CA PRO A 2 11.81 -7.28 10.11
C PRO A 2 11.88 -6.05 11.02
N LEU A 3 11.19 -4.98 10.64
CA LEU A 3 11.24 -3.69 11.32
C LEU A 3 10.96 -3.87 12.81
N LYS A 4 11.80 -3.25 13.65
CA LYS A 4 11.76 -3.50 15.11
C LYS A 4 10.56 -2.86 15.77
N THR A 5 10.16 -1.70 15.25
CA THR A 5 9.09 -0.87 15.81
C THR A 5 8.19 -0.37 14.69
N TYR A 6 7.54 -1.30 13.98
CA TYR A 6 6.58 -0.93 12.93
C TYR A 6 5.30 -0.32 13.53
N GLY A 7 4.78 0.71 12.86
CA GLY A 7 3.53 1.32 13.26
C GLY A 7 3.14 2.51 12.39
N VAL A 8 2.23 3.33 12.92
CA VAL A 8 1.75 4.55 12.28
C VAL A 8 1.89 5.74 13.23
N LEU A 9 2.48 6.83 12.72
CA LEU A 9 2.47 8.14 13.35
C LEU A 9 1.31 8.96 12.78
N ILE A 10 0.44 9.48 13.64
CA ILE A 10 -0.69 10.32 13.27
C ILE A 10 -0.49 11.72 13.85
N GLY A 11 -0.40 12.75 13.01
CA GLY A 11 -0.22 14.12 13.50
C GLY A 11 -0.53 15.17 12.45
N ARG A 12 -0.35 16.43 12.82
CA ARG A 12 -0.43 17.57 11.91
C ARG A 12 0.97 17.89 11.39
N ALA A 13 1.11 18.05 10.08
CA ALA A 13 2.34 18.60 9.51
C ALA A 13 2.45 20.09 9.85
N VAL A 14 3.63 20.53 10.33
CA VAL A 14 3.86 21.92 10.76
C VAL A 14 4.90 22.64 9.91
N ASP A 15 5.85 21.89 9.34
CA ASP A 15 6.90 22.39 8.47
C ASP A 15 7.43 21.23 7.62
N ALA A 16 8.15 21.53 6.55
CA ALA A 16 8.87 20.54 5.76
C ALA A 16 10.12 21.12 5.14
N ARG A 17 11.14 20.29 4.95
CA ARG A 17 12.42 20.67 4.37
C ARG A 17 12.90 19.63 3.38
N ARG A 18 13.46 20.11 2.28
CA ARG A 18 14.21 19.30 1.32
C ARG A 18 15.68 19.29 1.73
N GLU A 19 16.26 18.11 1.84
CA GLU A 19 17.71 17.99 1.84
C GLU A 19 18.18 18.03 0.38
N GLY A 20 19.16 18.88 0.07
CA GLY A 20 19.76 18.93 -1.27
C GLY A 20 20.58 17.66 -1.57
N ALA A 21 21.04 17.54 -2.82
CA ALA A 21 21.71 16.33 -3.35
C ALA A 21 23.07 15.92 -2.72
N ASP A 22 23.54 16.59 -1.67
CA ASP A 22 24.77 16.23 -0.96
C ASP A 22 24.47 15.12 0.08
N ASP A 23 24.65 13.84 -0.29
CA ASP A 23 24.54 12.58 0.49
C ASP A 23 23.29 11.70 0.20
N THR A 24 22.56 11.23 1.22
CA THR A 24 21.31 10.46 1.13
C THR A 24 20.14 11.42 1.30
N PRO A 25 19.66 12.08 0.23
CA PRO A 25 18.66 13.11 0.37
C PRO A 25 17.35 12.51 0.88
N HIS A 26 16.83 13.11 1.95
CA HIS A 26 15.48 12.84 2.44
C HIS A 26 14.61 14.08 2.29
N TYR A 27 13.33 13.83 2.05
CA TYR A 27 12.30 14.82 2.30
C TYR A 27 11.91 14.74 3.78
N GLN A 28 12.16 15.82 4.52
CA GLN A 28 11.96 15.87 5.97
C GLN A 28 10.63 16.55 6.29
N ILE A 29 9.77 15.90 7.07
CA ILE A 29 8.48 16.46 7.51
C ILE A 29 8.53 16.66 9.03
N HIS A 30 8.18 17.85 9.48
CA HIS A 30 7.97 18.13 10.90
C HIS A 30 6.49 17.92 11.23
N LEU A 31 6.21 17.10 12.25
CA LEU A 31 4.86 16.86 12.74
C LEU A 31 4.73 17.17 14.23
N THR A 32 3.52 17.53 14.63
CA THR A 32 3.10 17.55 16.02
C THR A 32 1.89 16.64 16.21
N ASP A 33 1.85 15.87 17.29
CA ASP A 33 0.62 15.22 17.74
C ASP A 33 -0.29 16.23 18.49
N ASP A 34 -1.50 15.78 18.84
CA ASP A 34 -2.49 16.59 19.58
C ASP A 34 -2.06 16.87 21.04
N HIS A 35 -1.00 16.23 21.55
CA HIS A 35 -0.40 16.47 22.86
C HIS A 35 0.80 17.44 22.81
N GLY A 36 1.19 17.92 21.62
CA GLY A 36 2.32 18.80 21.42
C GLY A 36 3.68 18.08 21.33
N THR A 37 3.70 16.75 21.26
CA THR A 37 4.91 15.99 20.99
C THR A 37 5.32 16.22 19.54
N GLN A 38 6.59 16.55 19.35
CA GLN A 38 7.15 16.79 18.03
C GLN A 38 7.83 15.52 17.48
N TYR A 39 7.74 15.37 16.16
CA TYR A 39 8.28 14.24 15.42
C TYR A 39 8.89 14.71 14.10
N ARG A 40 9.91 13.99 13.64
CA ARG A 40 10.44 14.12 12.28
C ARG A 40 10.16 12.85 11.49
N ALA A 41 9.58 13.01 10.32
CA ALA A 41 9.52 11.95 9.32
C ALA A 41 10.65 12.15 8.31
N ALA A 42 11.46 11.11 8.08
CA ALA A 42 12.48 11.12 7.05
C ALA A 42 12.04 10.21 5.90
N VAL A 43 11.61 10.81 4.78
CA VAL A 43 11.14 10.09 3.60
C VAL A 43 12.29 10.03 2.58
N ASN A 44 12.68 8.81 2.19
CA ASN A 44 13.76 8.64 1.23
C ASN A 44 13.34 9.19 -0.14
N VAL A 45 14.17 10.05 -0.74
CA VAL A 45 13.99 10.48 -2.14
C VAL A 45 15.04 9.90 -3.10
N LEU A 46 16.03 9.18 -2.56
CA LEU A 46 17.08 8.50 -3.34
C LEU A 46 17.45 7.13 -2.73
N SER A 47 17.74 6.16 -3.59
CA SER A 47 18.27 4.84 -3.20
C SER A 47 19.79 4.83 -3.12
N GLN A 48 20.30 4.03 -2.19
CA GLN A 48 21.74 3.72 -2.07
C GLN A 48 22.20 2.66 -3.08
N GLN A 49 21.28 2.02 -3.82
CA GLN A 49 21.58 1.06 -4.90
C GLN A 49 21.28 1.65 -6.27
N GLN A 50 21.90 1.10 -7.32
CA GLN A 50 21.52 1.39 -8.70
C GLN A 50 20.37 0.46 -9.14
N PRO A 51 19.33 0.98 -9.83
CA PRO A 51 19.08 2.39 -10.14
C PRO A 51 18.69 3.19 -8.88
N SER A 52 19.25 4.40 -8.74
CA SER A 52 19.06 5.21 -7.53
C SER A 52 17.70 5.89 -7.42
N GLU A 53 16.99 6.04 -8.54
CA GLU A 53 15.64 6.61 -8.57
C GLU A 53 14.63 5.65 -7.90
N LEU A 54 13.68 6.20 -7.15
CA LEU A 54 12.58 5.43 -6.58
C LEU A 54 11.40 5.35 -7.56
N LEU A 55 10.60 4.32 -7.36
CA LEU A 55 9.24 4.24 -7.86
C LEU A 55 8.33 5.00 -6.91
N TYR A 56 7.38 5.76 -7.45
CA TYR A 56 6.35 6.43 -6.65
C TYR A 56 4.96 6.25 -7.27
N PHE A 57 3.93 6.28 -6.42
CA PHE A 57 2.53 6.41 -6.82
C PHE A 57 1.83 7.39 -5.88
N VAL A 58 1.02 8.28 -6.44
CA VAL A 58 0.14 9.18 -5.69
C VAL A 58 -1.31 8.90 -6.09
N GLY A 59 -2.08 8.41 -5.14
CA GLY A 59 -3.53 8.34 -5.23
C GLY A 59 -4.13 9.64 -4.70
N GLU A 60 -4.39 10.61 -5.57
CA GLU A 60 -4.97 11.90 -5.20
C GLU A 60 -6.40 11.77 -4.63
N ASP A 61 -7.16 10.72 -4.95
CA ASP A 61 -8.42 10.35 -4.30
C ASP A 61 -8.33 8.88 -3.85
N PHE A 62 -7.50 8.64 -2.84
CA PHE A 62 -7.18 7.30 -2.36
C PHE A 62 -8.38 6.67 -1.64
N ARG A 63 -9.02 5.71 -2.30
CA ARG A 63 -10.13 4.94 -1.74
C ARG A 63 -9.70 3.52 -1.46
N HIS A 64 -9.64 3.18 -0.18
CA HIS A 64 -9.20 1.86 0.26
C HIS A 64 -9.79 1.54 1.64
N PRO A 65 -10.18 0.29 1.94
CA PRO A 65 -10.73 -0.08 3.26
C PRO A 65 -9.77 0.16 4.44
N ILE A 66 -8.50 0.47 4.16
CA ILE A 66 -7.52 0.80 5.21
C ILE A 66 -7.80 2.15 5.88
N THR A 67 -8.40 3.11 5.16
CA THR A 67 -8.70 4.43 5.74
C THR A 67 -9.72 4.32 6.86
N ALA A 68 -10.73 3.45 6.71
CA ALA A 68 -11.69 3.14 7.77
C ALA A 68 -11.03 2.43 8.97
N ARG A 69 -9.98 1.63 8.76
CA ARG A 69 -9.23 0.96 9.85
C ARG A 69 -8.32 1.90 10.64
N LEU A 70 -8.05 3.09 10.09
CA LEU A 70 -7.32 4.15 10.77
C LEU A 70 -8.25 5.00 11.65
N GLU A 71 -9.55 4.94 11.43
CA GLU A 71 -10.52 5.65 12.26
C GLU A 71 -10.47 5.15 13.71
N GLY A 72 -10.49 6.08 14.65
CA GLY A 72 -10.42 5.78 16.08
C GLY A 72 -9.00 5.59 16.64
N LEU A 73 -7.95 5.58 15.80
CA LEU A 73 -6.58 5.69 16.30
C LEU A 73 -6.31 7.12 16.81
N GLU A 74 -5.63 7.22 17.95
CA GLU A 74 -5.27 8.49 18.56
C GLU A 74 -4.09 9.15 17.83
N SER A 75 -3.99 10.48 17.93
CA SER A 75 -2.82 11.22 17.46
C SER A 75 -1.58 10.83 18.28
N GLY A 76 -0.43 10.75 17.62
CA GLY A 76 0.82 10.25 18.16
C GLY A 76 1.23 8.94 17.49
N TRP A 77 2.09 8.18 18.16
CA TRP A 77 2.59 6.91 17.63
C TRP A 77 1.75 5.73 18.10
N THR A 78 1.29 4.91 17.15
CA THR A 78 0.65 3.63 17.42
C THR A 78 1.50 2.50 16.84
N THR A 79 2.03 1.62 17.70
CA THR A 79 2.70 0.39 17.25
C THR A 79 1.66 -0.58 16.71
N LEU A 80 1.90 -1.14 15.52
CA LEU A 80 0.98 -2.06 14.87
C LEU A 80 1.53 -3.49 14.95
N PRO A 81 0.78 -4.45 15.51
CA PRO A 81 1.13 -5.86 15.42
C PRO A 81 1.24 -6.31 13.96
N PRO A 82 2.16 -7.22 13.61
CA PRO A 82 2.27 -7.72 12.24
C PRO A 82 1.03 -8.51 11.84
N GLY A 83 0.58 -8.33 10.60
CA GLY A 83 -0.45 -9.16 9.98
C GLY A 83 -1.60 -8.38 9.33
N PRO A 84 -2.54 -9.10 8.71
CA PRO A 84 -3.63 -8.51 7.94
C PRO A 84 -4.75 -7.91 8.80
N GLY A 85 -4.79 -8.17 10.11
CA GLY A 85 -5.92 -7.76 10.95
C GLY A 85 -6.03 -6.25 11.13
N GLY A 86 -4.89 -5.55 11.20
CA GLY A 86 -4.82 -4.12 11.46
C GLY A 86 -4.83 -3.24 10.21
N PRO A 87 -4.55 -1.93 10.38
CA PRO A 87 -4.35 -0.97 9.31
C PRO A 87 -2.93 -1.03 8.71
N ASN A 88 -2.24 -2.17 8.83
CA ASN A 88 -0.90 -2.34 8.28
C ASN A 88 -0.91 -2.19 6.75
N LEU A 89 0.11 -1.55 6.20
CA LEU A 89 0.34 -1.49 4.76
C LEU A 89 1.11 -2.72 4.29
N ASP A 90 0.67 -3.25 3.14
CA ASP A 90 1.39 -4.26 2.37
C ASP A 90 1.06 -4.03 0.89
N PHE A 91 2.06 -3.69 0.08
CA PHE A 91 1.91 -3.29 -1.31
C PHE A 91 1.59 -4.50 -2.19
N VAL A 92 2.05 -5.69 -1.80
CA VAL A 92 1.83 -6.95 -2.52
C VAL A 92 0.48 -7.56 -2.11
N ARG A 93 0.18 -7.65 -0.82
CA ARG A 93 -1.00 -8.36 -0.29
C ARG A 93 -2.19 -7.46 -0.03
N GLY A 94 -1.93 -6.22 0.36
CA GLY A 94 -2.94 -5.26 0.79
C GLY A 94 -3.72 -4.60 -0.33
N ASN A 95 -3.41 -4.85 -1.61
CA ASN A 95 -4.16 -4.30 -2.76
C ASN A 95 -4.35 -2.77 -2.71
N LEU A 96 -3.34 -2.06 -2.17
CA LEU A 96 -3.40 -0.61 -1.94
C LEU A 96 -3.54 0.18 -3.25
N PHE A 97 -2.81 -0.23 -4.29
CA PHE A 97 -2.82 0.38 -5.60
C PHE A 97 -2.39 -0.66 -6.66
N ASP A 98 -2.34 -0.27 -7.93
CA ASP A 98 -1.74 -1.09 -8.98
C ASP A 98 -0.24 -0.77 -9.12
N PRO A 99 0.67 -1.71 -8.85
CA PRO A 99 2.12 -1.47 -8.98
C PRO A 99 2.54 -0.97 -10.36
N SER A 100 1.83 -1.33 -11.42
CA SER A 100 2.14 -0.91 -12.79
C SER A 100 1.93 0.59 -13.02
N LEU A 101 1.12 1.25 -12.17
CA LEU A 101 0.87 2.68 -12.21
C LEU A 101 1.95 3.51 -11.53
N MET A 102 2.90 2.87 -10.82
CA MET A 102 4.03 3.60 -10.28
C MET A 102 4.84 4.23 -11.41
N ARG A 103 5.43 5.39 -11.15
CA ARG A 103 6.28 6.11 -12.09
C ARG A 103 7.68 6.22 -11.52
N LYS A 104 8.66 6.44 -12.40
CA LYS A 104 10.02 6.81 -12.00
C LYS A 104 10.08 8.32 -12.00
N LEU A 105 10.59 8.91 -10.93
CA LEU A 105 11.00 10.30 -10.93
C LEU A 105 12.46 10.37 -10.48
N PRO A 106 13.24 11.30 -11.05
CA PRO A 106 14.51 11.66 -10.47
C PRO A 106 14.31 12.18 -9.04
N PRO A 107 15.34 12.07 -8.20
CA PRO A 107 15.28 12.44 -6.79
C PRO A 107 15.06 13.95 -6.57
N ASP A 108 15.74 14.78 -7.37
CA ASP A 108 15.81 16.24 -7.27
C ASP A 108 16.23 16.79 -8.65
N LEU A 109 15.45 17.69 -9.23
CA LEU A 109 15.75 18.38 -10.48
C LEU A 109 15.38 19.87 -10.37
N GLU A 110 16.12 20.72 -11.09
CA GLU A 110 15.72 22.11 -11.20
C GLU A 110 14.43 22.26 -12.02
N GLY A 111 13.43 22.93 -11.45
CA GLY A 111 12.12 23.19 -12.06
C GLY A 111 10.99 22.65 -11.20
N PRO A 112 9.74 23.13 -11.37
CA PRO A 112 8.62 22.64 -10.58
C PRO A 112 8.00 21.36 -11.15
N ASP A 113 7.51 20.53 -10.24
CA ASP A 113 6.72 19.32 -10.49
C ASP A 113 7.44 18.27 -11.36
N ASN A 114 8.78 18.21 -11.28
CA ASN A 114 9.59 17.36 -12.14
C ASN A 114 10.44 16.31 -11.39
N ASP A 115 10.36 16.28 -10.05
CA ASP A 115 11.06 15.33 -9.20
C ASP A 115 10.19 14.81 -8.03
N LEU A 116 10.72 13.85 -7.28
CA LEU A 116 10.02 13.23 -6.15
C LEU A 116 9.85 14.19 -4.96
N ALA A 117 10.81 15.09 -4.73
CA ALA A 117 10.74 16.07 -3.66
C ALA A 117 9.63 17.12 -3.91
N ASP A 118 9.40 17.53 -5.15
CA ASP A 118 8.29 18.40 -5.59
C ASP A 118 6.95 17.79 -5.29
N LEU A 119 6.79 16.52 -5.63
CA LEU A 119 5.56 15.80 -5.40
C LEU A 119 5.24 15.68 -3.91
N LEU A 120 6.24 15.34 -3.09
CA LEU A 120 6.09 15.32 -1.63
C LEU A 120 5.80 16.72 -1.08
N ASP A 121 6.51 17.74 -1.55
CA ASP A 121 6.35 19.12 -1.13
C ASP A 121 4.97 19.68 -1.46
N HIS A 122 4.45 19.41 -2.65
CA HIS A 122 3.11 19.79 -3.05
C HIS A 122 2.05 19.22 -2.08
N SER A 123 2.07 17.91 -1.83
CA SER A 123 1.08 17.27 -0.96
C SER A 123 1.24 17.66 0.51
N VAL A 124 2.49 17.73 1.01
CA VAL A 124 2.77 18.05 2.41
C VAL A 124 2.51 19.52 2.72
N ARG A 125 2.86 20.47 1.84
CA ARG A 125 2.55 21.89 2.07
C ARG A 125 1.05 22.16 2.09
N ARG A 126 0.26 21.43 1.29
CA ARG A 126 -1.21 21.47 1.39
C ARG A 126 -1.68 21.04 2.79
N ALA A 127 -1.08 19.99 3.37
CA ALA A 127 -1.39 19.56 4.73
C ALA A 127 -0.92 20.57 5.80
N VAL A 128 0.22 21.23 5.61
CA VAL A 128 0.71 22.29 6.51
C VAL A 128 -0.24 23.50 6.52
N ALA A 129 -0.80 23.84 5.36
CA ALA A 129 -1.71 24.97 5.21
C ALA A 129 -3.14 24.71 5.72
N ASP A 130 -3.51 23.46 5.99
CA ASP A 130 -4.82 23.06 6.49
C ASP A 130 -4.69 22.51 7.92
N GLU A 131 -5.10 23.30 8.92
CA GLU A 131 -5.02 22.92 10.33
C GLU A 131 -5.87 21.69 10.69
N ALA A 132 -6.90 21.38 9.88
CA ALA A 132 -7.73 20.20 10.06
C ALA A 132 -7.12 18.95 9.38
N ALA A 133 -6.16 19.10 8.48
CA ALA A 133 -5.52 17.96 7.84
C ALA A 133 -4.80 17.08 8.86
N ARG A 134 -4.82 15.78 8.59
CA ARG A 134 -4.09 14.76 9.37
C ARG A 134 -3.18 13.97 8.47
N VAL A 135 -1.96 13.76 8.93
CA VAL A 135 -0.91 13.03 8.25
C VAL A 135 -0.66 11.73 8.99
N TYR A 136 -0.63 10.62 8.24
CA TYR A 136 -0.44 9.25 8.72
C TYR A 136 0.82 8.71 8.05
N LEU A 137 1.83 8.41 8.86
CA LEU A 137 3.13 7.93 8.38
C LEU A 137 3.39 6.54 8.91
N PHE A 138 3.47 5.58 7.99
CA PHE A 138 3.79 4.19 8.28
C PHE A 138 5.27 3.93 8.06
N GLY A 139 5.90 3.19 8.97
CA GLY A 139 7.31 2.87 8.92
C GLY A 139 7.84 2.39 10.27
N GLU A 140 9.14 2.55 10.50
CA GLU A 140 9.79 2.25 11.78
C GLU A 140 9.98 3.51 12.63
N ARG A 141 9.62 3.44 13.92
CA ARG A 141 9.87 4.54 14.86
C ARG A 141 11.30 4.51 15.39
N TRP A 142 11.90 5.69 15.49
CA TRP A 142 13.10 5.94 16.28
C TRP A 142 12.82 6.93 17.41
N GLY A 143 13.63 6.85 18.48
CA GLY A 143 13.44 7.64 19.68
C GLY A 143 12.20 7.23 20.50
N PRO A 144 11.78 8.05 21.49
CA PRO A 144 12.33 9.37 21.81
C PRO A 144 13.72 9.28 22.45
N GLU A 145 14.64 10.14 22.00
CA GLU A 145 16.01 10.25 22.47
C GLU A 145 16.14 11.45 23.43
N ALA A 146 16.01 11.18 24.73
CA ALA A 146 15.86 12.21 25.78
C ALA A 146 16.91 13.34 25.77
N LYS A 147 18.13 13.07 25.28
CA LYS A 147 19.27 14.00 25.30
C LYS A 147 19.77 14.41 23.92
N VAL A 148 19.14 13.93 22.86
CA VAL A 148 19.56 14.19 21.47
C VAL A 148 18.51 15.10 20.85
N ARG A 149 18.92 16.28 20.38
CA ARG A 149 18.03 17.17 19.63
C ARG A 149 17.85 16.64 18.22
N ASP A 150 16.65 16.83 17.67
CA ASP A 150 16.44 16.59 16.25
C ASP A 150 17.37 17.45 15.41
N LYS A 151 18.06 16.83 14.44
CA LYS A 151 19.10 17.50 13.64
C LYS A 151 18.54 18.47 12.60
N VAL A 152 17.26 18.34 12.22
CA VAL A 152 16.65 19.13 11.15
C VAL A 152 15.83 20.28 11.74
N PHE A 153 14.90 19.97 12.64
CA PHE A 153 13.92 20.90 13.20
C PHE A 153 14.27 21.36 14.62
N GLY A 154 15.27 20.75 15.28
CA GLY A 154 15.85 21.26 16.52
C GLY A 154 15.06 21.00 17.81
N PHE A 155 13.92 20.29 17.73
CA PHE A 155 13.12 19.91 18.90
C PHE A 155 13.82 18.85 19.77
N LEU A 156 13.39 18.73 21.03
CA LEU A 156 13.90 17.78 22.02
C LEU A 156 12.72 17.16 22.79
N PRO A 157 12.67 15.85 23.01
CA PRO A 157 13.62 14.83 22.54
C PRO A 157 13.55 14.61 21.02
N GLY A 158 14.67 14.19 20.42
CA GLY A 158 14.66 13.68 19.05
C GLY A 158 13.73 12.46 18.97
N ASN A 159 12.83 12.44 18.01
CA ASN A 159 11.78 11.44 17.89
C ASN A 159 11.24 11.45 16.46
N GLY A 160 10.87 10.29 15.92
CA GLY A 160 10.40 10.28 14.54
C GLY A 160 10.17 8.91 13.93
N VAL A 161 10.00 8.92 12.60
CA VAL A 161 9.71 7.75 11.78
C VAL A 161 10.58 7.76 10.52
N HIS A 162 11.01 6.58 10.08
CA HIS A 162 11.75 6.33 8.84
C HIS A 162 11.22 5.04 8.17
N ASP A 163 11.89 4.56 7.12
CA ASP A 163 11.49 3.38 6.34
C ASP A 163 10.07 3.50 5.77
N ILE A 164 9.77 4.71 5.26
CA ILE A 164 8.47 5.12 4.69
C ILE A 164 8.43 4.75 3.20
N HIS A 165 8.67 3.47 2.90
CA HIS A 165 8.63 2.88 1.57
C HIS A 165 8.27 1.39 1.67
N MET A 166 8.14 0.68 0.56
CA MET A 166 7.97 -0.77 0.53
C MET A 166 9.13 -1.45 1.31
N ASN A 167 8.82 -2.28 2.31
CA ASN A 167 9.77 -2.92 3.23
C ASN A 167 9.73 -4.45 3.05
N GLN A 168 9.70 -4.86 1.78
CA GLN A 168 9.71 -6.26 1.36
C GLN A 168 10.29 -6.39 -0.06
N GLY A 169 10.64 -7.62 -0.45
CA GLY A 169 11.18 -7.92 -1.76
C GLY A 169 12.59 -7.38 -2.00
N ASN A 170 13.34 -7.03 -0.95
CA ASN A 170 14.66 -6.44 -1.09
C ASN A 170 15.68 -7.38 -1.74
N SER A 171 16.70 -6.78 -2.34
CA SER A 171 17.89 -7.52 -2.79
C SER A 171 18.61 -8.19 -1.62
N ARG A 172 19.41 -9.23 -1.87
CA ARG A 172 20.09 -10.04 -0.82
C ARG A 172 20.81 -9.23 0.26
N ARG A 173 21.36 -8.05 -0.08
CA ARG A 173 22.06 -7.17 0.87
C ARG A 173 21.14 -6.56 1.94
N PHE A 174 19.88 -6.29 1.59
CA PHE A 174 18.89 -5.63 2.44
C PHE A 174 17.72 -6.56 2.79
N ARG A 175 17.85 -7.85 2.47
CA ARG A 175 16.85 -8.89 2.72
C ARG A 175 16.41 -8.95 4.18
N ASP A 176 17.30 -8.58 5.09
CA ASP A 176 17.01 -8.54 6.50
C ASP A 176 15.84 -7.61 6.82
N ASP A 177 15.66 -6.50 6.10
CA ASP A 177 14.61 -5.53 6.38
C ASP A 177 13.23 -5.95 5.84
N ASP A 178 13.17 -7.08 5.12
CA ASP A 178 11.92 -7.62 4.57
C ASP A 178 10.96 -8.11 5.66
N GLY A 179 9.67 -7.93 5.39
CA GLY A 179 8.60 -8.51 6.19
C GLY A 179 7.23 -8.25 5.58
N VAL A 180 6.28 -9.13 5.90
CA VAL A 180 4.89 -8.97 5.47
C VAL A 180 4.14 -7.99 6.37
N TRP A 181 3.21 -7.21 5.80
CA TRP A 181 2.38 -6.26 6.57
C TRP A 181 3.18 -5.24 7.40
N GLN A 182 4.31 -4.77 6.86
CA GLN A 182 5.15 -3.74 7.46
C GLN A 182 5.66 -2.70 6.46
N ASP A 183 4.99 -2.56 5.31
CA ASP A 183 5.38 -1.55 4.34
C ASP A 183 5.14 -0.15 4.91
N GLY A 184 6.02 0.77 4.54
CA GLY A 184 5.88 2.19 4.83
C GLY A 184 5.04 2.92 3.79
N GLY A 185 4.64 4.13 4.13
CA GLY A 185 3.83 4.98 3.25
C GLY A 185 3.30 6.20 3.97
N LEU A 186 2.80 7.15 3.18
CA LEU A 186 2.27 8.42 3.66
C LEU A 186 0.81 8.56 3.20
N LEU A 187 -0.12 8.69 4.15
CA LEU A 187 -1.50 9.08 3.86
C LEU A 187 -1.78 10.46 4.44
N ILE A 188 -2.55 11.27 3.72
CA ILE A 188 -3.01 12.58 4.17
C ILE A 188 -4.53 12.62 4.06
N HIS A 189 -5.21 12.90 5.16
CA HIS A 189 -6.64 13.11 5.19
C HIS A 189 -6.95 14.61 5.23
N PHE A 190 -7.79 15.07 4.31
CA PHE A 190 -8.36 16.42 4.26
C PHE A 190 -9.85 16.33 4.63
N PRO A 191 -10.23 16.51 5.91
CA PRO A 191 -11.59 16.22 6.37
C PRO A 191 -12.66 17.07 5.69
N ALA A 192 -12.37 18.34 5.41
CA ALA A 192 -13.30 19.26 4.75
C ALA A 192 -13.71 18.80 3.33
N GLN A 193 -12.90 17.96 2.70
CA GLN A 193 -13.15 17.42 1.36
C GLN A 193 -13.56 15.94 1.40
N SER A 194 -13.61 15.32 2.58
CA SER A 194 -13.73 13.86 2.76
C SER A 194 -12.74 13.09 1.88
N ARG A 195 -11.51 13.59 1.79
CA ARG A 195 -10.53 13.17 0.78
C ARG A 195 -9.26 12.64 1.42
N TRP A 196 -8.81 11.49 0.91
CA TRP A 196 -7.54 10.90 1.25
C TRP A 196 -6.57 11.01 0.08
N VAL A 197 -5.33 11.36 0.36
CA VAL A 197 -4.20 11.26 -0.57
C VAL A 197 -3.27 10.17 -0.05
N GLY A 198 -2.92 9.21 -0.89
CA GLY A 198 -1.96 8.15 -0.56
C GLY A 198 -0.70 8.26 -1.40
N ILE A 199 0.47 8.27 -0.76
CA ILE A 199 1.78 8.36 -1.39
C ILE A 199 2.60 7.14 -0.99
N PHE A 200 3.01 6.38 -2.00
CA PHE A 200 3.66 5.08 -1.85
C PHE A 200 4.95 5.04 -2.65
N LEU A 201 6.03 4.59 -2.01
CA LEU A 201 7.38 4.57 -2.56
C LEU A 201 7.93 3.16 -2.55
N ALA A 202 8.69 2.79 -3.58
CA ALA A 202 9.39 1.50 -3.63
C ALA A 202 10.73 1.67 -4.36
N PHE A 203 11.72 0.86 -4.02
CA PHE A 203 12.97 0.82 -4.77
C PHE A 203 12.81 0.01 -6.04
N GLN A 204 13.49 0.43 -7.12
CA GLN A 204 13.44 -0.31 -8.39
C GLN A 204 14.05 -1.71 -8.32
N SER A 205 14.93 -1.95 -7.34
CA SER A 205 15.54 -3.26 -7.10
C SER A 205 14.64 -4.23 -6.34
N GLN A 206 13.50 -3.79 -5.81
CA GLN A 206 12.59 -4.63 -5.05
C GLN A 206 11.72 -5.52 -5.96
N SER A 207 11.51 -6.74 -5.50
CA SER A 207 10.61 -7.71 -6.12
C SER A 207 9.16 -7.46 -5.72
N TRP A 208 8.25 -7.59 -6.68
CA TRP A 208 6.80 -7.60 -6.48
C TRP A 208 6.22 -9.01 -6.31
N LYS A 209 7.10 -10.02 -6.30
CA LYS A 209 6.79 -11.42 -5.97
C LYS A 209 7.55 -11.78 -4.70
N THR A 210 6.83 -11.81 -3.59
CA THR A 210 7.39 -11.96 -2.25
C THR A 210 6.76 -13.14 -1.52
N ASP A 211 7.56 -13.84 -0.72
CA ASP A 211 7.12 -14.92 0.15
C ASP A 211 6.12 -14.42 1.20
N ASP A 212 5.05 -15.19 1.43
CA ASP A 212 3.91 -14.80 2.28
C ASP A 212 4.17 -14.86 3.79
N VAL A 213 5.34 -15.35 4.20
CA VAL A 213 5.72 -15.40 5.61
C VAL A 213 6.83 -14.38 5.90
N THR A 214 7.82 -14.30 5.01
CA THR A 214 9.06 -13.56 5.24
C THR A 214 9.09 -12.21 4.52
N GLY A 215 8.27 -12.00 3.49
CA GLY A 215 8.37 -10.83 2.62
C GLY A 215 9.57 -10.87 1.69
N HIS A 216 10.40 -11.92 1.71
CA HIS A 216 11.56 -12.03 0.84
C HIS A 216 11.16 -12.18 -0.61
N ALA A 217 11.98 -11.64 -1.52
CA ALA A 217 11.85 -11.93 -2.95
C ALA A 217 11.87 -13.46 -3.17
N ILE A 218 10.89 -13.95 -3.93
CA ILE A 218 10.85 -15.35 -4.39
C ILE A 218 11.93 -15.52 -5.47
N GLU A 219 12.77 -16.55 -5.34
CA GLU A 219 13.80 -16.86 -6.33
C GLU A 219 13.19 -17.55 -7.56
N ASP A 220 13.85 -17.46 -8.71
CA ASP A 220 13.46 -18.12 -9.97
C ASP A 220 12.08 -17.72 -10.56
N VAL A 221 11.52 -16.58 -10.15
CA VAL A 221 10.32 -15.98 -10.75
C VAL A 221 10.62 -14.57 -11.27
N ASP A 222 9.84 -14.09 -12.24
CA ASP A 222 9.87 -12.68 -12.63
C ASP A 222 9.24 -11.81 -11.53
N GLY A 223 10.10 -11.30 -10.65
CA GLY A 223 9.74 -10.36 -9.60
C GLY A 223 9.66 -8.90 -10.05
N SER A 224 9.85 -8.61 -11.34
CA SER A 224 9.81 -7.24 -11.83
C SER A 224 8.45 -6.61 -11.64
N ARG A 225 8.43 -5.27 -11.58
CA ARG A 225 7.19 -4.51 -11.50
C ARG A 225 6.30 -4.86 -12.69
N PRO A 226 5.03 -5.25 -12.47
CA PRO A 226 4.09 -5.57 -13.54
C PRO A 226 4.01 -4.45 -14.59
N VAL A 227 3.99 -4.85 -15.86
CA VAL A 227 3.80 -3.91 -16.97
C VAL A 227 2.29 -3.61 -17.10
N PRO A 228 1.89 -2.33 -17.32
CA PRO A 228 0.49 -2.00 -17.52
C PRO A 228 -0.14 -2.82 -18.65
N GLY A 229 -1.32 -3.38 -18.40
CA GLY A 229 -2.10 -4.11 -19.41
C GLY A 229 -1.59 -5.51 -19.78
N THR A 230 -0.57 -6.06 -19.10
CA THR A 230 -0.03 -7.39 -19.44
C THR A 230 -0.57 -8.52 -18.56
N ARG A 231 -1.41 -8.22 -17.56
CA ARG A 231 -2.03 -9.25 -16.71
C ARG A 231 -3.11 -9.99 -17.50
N PRO A 232 -2.99 -11.32 -17.70
CA PRO A 232 -3.87 -12.04 -18.59
C PRO A 232 -5.27 -12.22 -18.00
N VAL A 233 -5.39 -12.55 -16.71
CA VAL A 233 -6.66 -12.72 -16.03
C VAL A 233 -6.81 -11.65 -14.95
N ARG A 234 -7.97 -11.00 -14.90
CA ARG A 234 -8.25 -9.87 -14.02
C ARG A 234 -9.51 -10.07 -13.20
N VAL A 235 -9.54 -9.54 -11.98
CA VAL A 235 -10.76 -9.40 -11.18
C VAL A 235 -11.50 -8.14 -11.62
N VAL A 236 -12.70 -8.29 -12.18
CA VAL A 236 -13.45 -7.16 -12.79
C VAL A 236 -14.73 -6.80 -12.05
N ALA A 237 -15.31 -7.72 -11.27
CA ALA A 237 -16.42 -7.42 -10.39
C ALA A 237 -16.48 -8.40 -9.21
N ALA A 238 -17.19 -8.03 -8.15
CA ALA A 238 -17.53 -8.95 -7.06
C ALA A 238 -18.94 -8.64 -6.52
N LEU A 239 -19.76 -9.67 -6.33
CA LEU A 239 -20.97 -9.59 -5.52
C LEU A 239 -20.57 -9.81 -4.07
N VAL A 240 -20.33 -8.72 -3.35
CA VAL A 240 -19.84 -8.72 -1.97
C VAL A 240 -20.98 -8.79 -0.95
N ASN A 241 -22.13 -8.18 -1.26
CA ASN A 241 -23.28 -8.08 -0.36
C ASN A 241 -24.53 -8.69 -1.05
N PRO A 242 -24.63 -10.02 -1.18
CA PRO A 242 -25.73 -10.68 -1.87
C PRO A 242 -27.04 -10.65 -1.06
N HIS A 243 -28.18 -10.77 -1.74
CA HIS A 243 -29.47 -10.95 -1.08
C HIS A 243 -29.56 -12.30 -0.33
N GLY A 244 -30.24 -12.28 0.81
CA GLY A 244 -30.72 -13.48 1.48
C GLY A 244 -30.00 -13.77 2.81
N PRO A 245 -30.43 -14.83 3.51
CA PRO A 245 -29.82 -15.21 4.78
C PRO A 245 -28.46 -15.87 4.55
N ALA A 246 -27.63 -15.88 5.59
CA ALA A 246 -26.38 -16.62 5.59
C ALA A 246 -26.60 -18.13 5.28
N PRO A 247 -25.64 -18.82 4.64
CA PRO A 247 -24.37 -18.28 4.13
C PRO A 247 -24.56 -17.40 2.90
N GLU A 248 -23.88 -16.24 2.89
CA GLU A 248 -23.95 -15.26 1.81
C GLU A 248 -23.41 -15.86 0.49
N ALA A 249 -24.16 -15.70 -0.59
CA ALA A 249 -23.81 -16.21 -1.92
C ALA A 249 -22.85 -15.25 -2.67
N GLU A 250 -21.70 -14.98 -2.06
CA GLU A 250 -20.70 -14.08 -2.60
C GLU A 250 -20.06 -14.65 -3.88
N THR A 251 -19.76 -13.77 -4.84
CA THR A 251 -19.10 -14.18 -6.09
C THR A 251 -18.05 -13.19 -6.55
N VAL A 252 -17.06 -13.66 -7.30
CA VAL A 252 -16.05 -12.84 -7.96
C VAL A 252 -16.08 -13.13 -9.46
N THR A 253 -16.11 -12.10 -10.29
CA THR A 253 -16.05 -12.23 -11.74
C THR A 253 -14.64 -11.97 -12.25
N LEU A 254 -14.09 -12.98 -12.91
CA LEU A 254 -12.80 -12.95 -13.59
C LEU A 254 -13.00 -12.67 -15.08
N LEU A 255 -12.06 -11.95 -15.70
CA LEU A 255 -11.98 -11.72 -17.15
C LEU A 255 -10.60 -12.17 -17.64
N ASN A 256 -10.56 -12.98 -18.70
CA ASN A 256 -9.33 -13.17 -19.46
C ASN A 256 -9.19 -12.04 -20.50
N ALA A 257 -8.32 -11.07 -20.21
CA ALA A 257 -8.01 -9.93 -21.06
C ALA A 257 -6.89 -10.21 -22.08
N SER A 258 -6.31 -11.42 -22.07
CA SER A 258 -5.26 -11.82 -23.02
C SER A 258 -5.85 -12.36 -24.34
N PRO A 259 -5.05 -12.41 -25.42
CA PRO A 259 -5.49 -12.94 -26.71
C PRO A 259 -5.54 -14.48 -26.78
N ALA A 260 -5.18 -15.19 -25.70
CA ALA A 260 -5.08 -16.65 -25.68
C ALA A 260 -5.89 -17.23 -24.50
N PRO A 261 -6.36 -18.49 -24.59
CA PRO A 261 -6.98 -19.15 -23.44
C PRO A 261 -5.96 -19.31 -22.29
N VAL A 262 -6.43 -19.17 -21.05
CA VAL A 262 -5.63 -19.37 -19.83
C VAL A 262 -6.20 -20.54 -19.05
N ASP A 263 -5.36 -21.52 -18.69
CA ASP A 263 -5.78 -22.63 -17.82
C ASP A 263 -5.80 -22.17 -16.36
N LEU A 264 -6.98 -22.21 -15.74
CA LEU A 264 -7.21 -21.83 -14.35
C LEU A 264 -7.07 -23.00 -13.37
N THR A 265 -6.60 -24.15 -13.84
CA THR A 265 -6.39 -25.33 -12.98
C THR A 265 -5.45 -24.99 -11.82
N GLY A 266 -5.92 -25.19 -10.60
CA GLY A 266 -5.16 -24.91 -9.38
C GLY A 266 -5.17 -23.44 -8.92
N TRP A 267 -5.86 -22.54 -9.62
CA TRP A 267 -5.96 -21.13 -9.23
C TRP A 267 -6.87 -20.94 -8.02
N HIS A 268 -6.62 -19.88 -7.27
CA HIS A 268 -7.38 -19.54 -6.06
C HIS A 268 -7.71 -18.06 -6.00
N LEU A 269 -8.87 -17.75 -5.42
CA LEU A 269 -9.15 -16.44 -4.84
C LEU A 269 -8.70 -16.45 -3.38
N GLN A 270 -8.20 -15.32 -2.91
CA GLN A 270 -7.75 -15.13 -1.54
C GLN A 270 -8.33 -13.83 -0.97
N ASP A 271 -8.92 -13.91 0.23
CA ASP A 271 -9.35 -12.72 0.96
C ASP A 271 -8.20 -12.09 1.76
N ARG A 272 -8.44 -10.93 2.38
CA ARG A 272 -7.40 -10.23 3.15
C ARG A 272 -6.80 -11.08 4.28
N LEU A 273 -7.58 -11.94 4.92
CA LEU A 273 -7.10 -12.79 6.02
C LEU A 273 -6.34 -14.02 5.52
N GLY A 274 -6.13 -14.13 4.21
CA GLY A 274 -5.40 -15.22 3.58
C GLY A 274 -6.23 -16.48 3.38
N ARG A 275 -7.55 -16.43 3.61
CA ARG A 275 -8.45 -17.57 3.39
C ARG A 275 -8.71 -17.73 1.90
N LEU A 276 -8.86 -18.98 1.46
CA LEU A 276 -8.79 -19.33 0.05
C LEU A 276 -10.11 -19.91 -0.44
N SER A 277 -10.47 -19.57 -1.68
CA SER A 277 -11.53 -20.21 -2.45
C SER A 277 -10.94 -20.71 -3.76
N ALA A 278 -11.19 -21.98 -4.09
CA ALA A 278 -10.73 -22.52 -5.36
C ALA A 278 -11.46 -21.86 -6.54
N VAL A 279 -10.74 -21.63 -7.63
CA VAL A 279 -11.32 -21.25 -8.92
C VAL A 279 -11.64 -22.53 -9.72
N PRO A 280 -12.80 -22.60 -10.41
CA PRO A 280 -13.11 -23.75 -11.27
C PRO A 280 -11.98 -24.03 -12.27
N PRO A 281 -11.48 -25.28 -12.36
CA PRO A 281 -10.37 -25.61 -13.24
C PRO A 281 -10.79 -25.61 -14.71
N GLY A 282 -9.81 -25.43 -15.60
CA GLY A 282 -9.99 -25.49 -17.04
C GLY A 282 -9.72 -24.17 -17.76
N PRO A 283 -9.82 -24.17 -19.10
CA PRO A 283 -9.46 -23.02 -19.90
C PRO A 283 -10.52 -21.92 -19.83
N LEU A 284 -10.11 -20.71 -19.46
CA LEU A 284 -10.86 -19.49 -19.69
C LEU A 284 -10.47 -18.92 -21.04
N ALA A 285 -11.39 -18.95 -22.01
CA ALA A 285 -11.14 -18.46 -23.37
C ALA A 285 -10.78 -16.95 -23.38
N ALA A 286 -10.07 -16.52 -24.43
CA ALA A 286 -9.75 -15.10 -24.62
C ALA A 286 -11.02 -14.23 -24.65
N GLY A 287 -11.03 -13.14 -23.88
CA GLY A 287 -12.17 -12.23 -23.74
C GLY A 287 -13.36 -12.79 -22.95
N ALA A 288 -13.29 -14.02 -22.44
CA ALA A 288 -14.37 -14.62 -21.67
C ALA A 288 -14.31 -14.20 -20.19
N CYS A 289 -15.48 -14.17 -19.57
CA CYS A 289 -15.63 -13.98 -18.13
C CYS A 289 -16.00 -15.31 -17.44
N LEU A 290 -15.57 -15.46 -16.19
CA LEU A 290 -15.95 -16.54 -15.29
C LEU A 290 -16.41 -15.96 -13.95
N THR A 291 -17.65 -16.25 -13.56
CA THR A 291 -18.15 -15.94 -12.22
C THR A 291 -17.85 -17.10 -11.29
N VAL A 292 -17.08 -16.83 -10.24
CA VAL A 292 -16.60 -17.80 -9.26
C VAL A 292 -17.36 -17.59 -7.95
N PRO A 293 -18.19 -18.55 -7.51
CA PRO A 293 -18.75 -18.53 -6.17
C PRO A 293 -17.66 -18.70 -5.12
N LEU A 294 -17.69 -17.91 -4.06
CA LEU A 294 -16.77 -18.11 -2.95
C LEU A 294 -17.12 -19.34 -2.13
N SER A 295 -16.07 -20.01 -1.67
CA SER A 295 -16.13 -21.24 -0.89
C SER A 295 -14.86 -21.36 -0.04
N GLY A 296 -14.70 -22.46 0.71
CA GLY A 296 -13.44 -22.73 1.42
C GLY A 296 -13.15 -21.80 2.61
N GLY A 297 -14.13 -21.00 3.04
CA GLY A 297 -14.04 -20.08 4.18
C GLY A 297 -13.52 -18.68 3.84
N ALA A 298 -13.13 -18.41 2.58
CA ALA A 298 -12.92 -17.04 2.11
C ALA A 298 -14.25 -16.26 2.16
N GLN A 299 -14.18 -14.99 2.57
CA GLN A 299 -15.37 -14.12 2.71
C GLN A 299 -15.06 -12.69 2.24
N LEU A 300 -16.08 -12.00 1.74
CA LEU A 300 -16.04 -10.60 1.31
C LEU A 300 -16.80 -9.74 2.31
N GLY A 301 -16.09 -9.06 3.21
CA GLY A 301 -16.73 -8.25 4.23
C GLY A 301 -17.51 -7.06 3.66
N ASN A 302 -18.77 -6.90 4.09
CA ASN A 302 -19.62 -5.75 3.76
C ASN A 302 -19.09 -4.39 4.27
N HIS A 303 -18.01 -4.40 5.05
CA HIS A 303 -17.31 -3.20 5.54
C HIS A 303 -16.07 -2.85 4.70
N GLY A 304 -15.95 -3.44 3.51
CA GLY A 304 -14.80 -3.30 2.63
C GLY A 304 -13.77 -4.42 2.84
N GLY A 305 -12.98 -4.66 1.81
CA GLY A 305 -12.02 -5.75 1.80
C GLY A 305 -11.16 -5.78 0.55
N GLU A 306 -10.40 -6.85 0.45
CA GLU A 306 -9.39 -7.08 -0.58
C GLU A 306 -9.56 -8.49 -1.14
N ILE A 307 -9.40 -8.61 -2.45
CA ILE A 307 -9.53 -9.86 -3.20
C ILE A 307 -8.26 -10.01 -4.03
N SER A 308 -7.51 -11.07 -3.79
CA SER A 308 -6.34 -11.43 -4.60
C SER A 308 -6.66 -12.68 -5.43
N LEU A 309 -6.20 -12.69 -6.67
CA LEU A 309 -6.23 -13.86 -7.56
C LEU A 309 -4.83 -14.46 -7.60
N LEU A 310 -4.72 -15.74 -7.30
CA LEU A 310 -3.48 -16.50 -7.27
C LEU A 310 -3.49 -17.58 -8.36
N ASP A 311 -2.34 -17.81 -9.00
CA ASP A 311 -2.15 -18.93 -9.92
C ASP A 311 -1.97 -20.27 -9.19
N ALA A 312 -1.64 -21.32 -9.97
CA ALA A 312 -1.44 -22.68 -9.45
C ALA A 312 -0.26 -22.76 -8.47
N GLU A 313 0.75 -21.91 -8.66
CA GLU A 313 1.95 -21.77 -7.82
C GLU A 313 1.71 -20.86 -6.61
N ARG A 314 0.48 -20.36 -6.42
CA ARG A 314 0.09 -19.40 -5.37
C ARG A 314 0.72 -18.02 -5.52
N LEU A 315 1.25 -17.69 -6.70
CA LEU A 315 1.72 -16.34 -6.98
C LEU A 315 0.54 -15.44 -7.33
N LYS A 316 0.55 -14.23 -6.78
CA LYS A 316 -0.49 -13.25 -7.07
C LYS A 316 -0.47 -12.81 -8.53
N VAL A 317 -1.56 -13.01 -9.24
CA VAL A 317 -1.76 -12.61 -10.65
C VAL A 317 -2.41 -11.24 -10.76
N ASP A 318 -3.47 -11.01 -9.99
CA ASP A 318 -4.20 -9.74 -9.92
C ASP A 318 -4.79 -9.57 -8.53
N GLY A 319 -5.32 -8.38 -8.23
CA GLY A 319 -6.10 -8.19 -7.02
C GLY A 319 -6.68 -6.80 -6.91
N VAL A 320 -7.76 -6.68 -6.17
CA VAL A 320 -8.60 -5.48 -6.02
C VAL A 320 -8.93 -5.25 -4.55
N SER A 321 -9.36 -4.03 -4.26
CA SER A 321 -9.90 -3.64 -2.97
C SER A 321 -11.21 -2.87 -3.16
N TYR A 322 -12.06 -2.88 -2.14
CA TYR A 322 -13.32 -2.16 -2.12
C TYR A 322 -13.62 -1.62 -0.72
N THR A 323 -14.32 -0.49 -0.64
CA THR A 323 -14.73 0.15 0.62
C THR A 323 -16.12 -0.32 1.07
N ALA A 324 -16.48 -0.01 2.31
CA ALA A 324 -17.84 -0.22 2.83
C ALA A 324 -18.89 0.47 1.94
N ASP A 325 -18.63 1.70 1.48
CA ASP A 325 -19.54 2.43 0.61
C ASP A 325 -19.79 1.71 -0.72
N GLN A 326 -18.74 1.09 -1.29
CA GLN A 326 -18.88 0.30 -2.51
C GLN A 326 -19.67 -0.99 -2.27
N ALA A 327 -19.51 -1.62 -1.10
CA ALA A 327 -20.24 -2.82 -0.69
C ALA A 327 -21.68 -2.54 -0.21
N GLY A 328 -22.05 -1.27 0.01
CA GLY A 328 -23.29 -0.90 0.70
C GLY A 328 -24.57 -1.18 -0.09
N GLN A 329 -24.49 -1.45 -1.40
CA GLN A 329 -25.65 -1.77 -2.23
C GLN A 329 -25.90 -3.29 -2.27
N GLU A 330 -26.81 -3.76 -1.42
CA GLU A 330 -27.23 -5.16 -1.39
C GLU A 330 -27.74 -5.64 -2.76
N GLY A 331 -27.29 -6.81 -3.20
CA GLY A 331 -27.63 -7.42 -4.48
C GLY A 331 -26.87 -6.86 -5.68
N TRP A 332 -26.10 -5.78 -5.52
CA TRP A 332 -25.31 -5.18 -6.60
C TRP A 332 -23.86 -5.65 -6.56
N SER A 333 -23.29 -5.93 -7.75
CA SER A 333 -21.87 -6.19 -7.85
C SER A 333 -21.06 -4.90 -7.80
N VAL A 334 -20.01 -4.89 -6.99
CA VAL A 334 -18.94 -3.89 -7.08
C VAL A 334 -18.20 -4.11 -8.39
N VAL A 335 -18.10 -3.08 -9.22
CA VAL A 335 -17.36 -3.14 -10.50
C VAL A 335 -16.00 -2.47 -10.32
N PHE A 336 -14.95 -3.18 -10.69
CA PHE A 336 -13.58 -2.69 -10.62
C PHE A 336 -13.18 -2.12 -11.99
N SER A 337 -12.76 -0.85 -12.00
CA SER A 337 -12.37 -0.21 -13.25
C SER A 337 -11.13 -0.87 -13.85
N PRO A 338 -11.00 -0.89 -15.19
CA PRO A 338 -9.72 -1.10 -15.84
C PRO A 338 -8.72 -0.08 -15.29
N ARG A 339 -7.58 -0.55 -14.83
CA ARG A 339 -6.51 0.30 -14.30
C ARG A 339 -5.51 0.62 -15.39
#